data_AF-A0A1H7DAK4-F1
#
_entry.id   AF-A0A1H7DAK4-F1
#
_cell.length_a   1.000
_cell.length_b   1.000
_cell.length_c   1.000
_cell.angle_alpha   90.00
_cell.angle_beta   90.00
_cell.angle_gamma   90.00
#
_symmetry.space_group_name_H-M   'P 1'
#
loop_
_entity.id
_entity.type
_entity.pdbx_description
1 polymer ?
#
loop_
_entity_poly.entity_id
_entity_poly.type
_entity_poly.pdbx_seq_one_letter_code
_entity_poly.pdbx_strand_id
1 'polypeptide(L)'
;MAASSPTLNDDAAATLFAAGIAARFAGRRGADIFWTASQFDLYAPGLEQSGLKPAAILYAQGMKDNIVLAMAEDALRDGSFACVIAEVKAADQTATRRLQLAASDGSTPVLLYRRHRRLDRCPLSSLSSAMTRWRIGCTPSAPLPHPGVGRARWLVELVRQRNGNPFSLELEACDDTGRLALPAAAPDRAIATGRAAIQAA
;
A
#
# COMPACT_ATOMS: atom_id res chain seq x y z
N MET A 1 -3.90 1.43 -4.80
CA MET A 1 -2.87 0.38 -4.96
C MET A 1 -3.54 -0.98 -5.04
N ALA A 2 -2.83 -1.99 -5.55
CA ALA A 2 -3.27 -3.38 -5.59
C ALA A 2 -2.07 -4.32 -5.54
N ALA A 3 -2.31 -5.58 -5.16
CA ALA A 3 -1.35 -6.67 -5.30
C ALA A 3 -1.11 -7.01 -6.78
N SER A 4 0.08 -7.51 -7.11
CA SER A 4 0.48 -7.85 -8.47
C SER A 4 -0.31 -9.03 -9.02
N SER A 5 -0.51 -10.05 -8.19
CA SER A 5 -1.35 -11.22 -8.45
C SER A 5 -2.39 -11.40 -7.33
N PRO A 6 -3.41 -12.26 -7.51
CA PRO A 6 -4.39 -12.58 -6.47
C PRO A 6 -3.86 -13.57 -5.41
N THR A 7 -2.54 -13.76 -5.32
CA THR A 7 -1.95 -14.66 -4.32
C THR A 7 -1.91 -13.99 -2.95
N LEU A 8 -2.02 -14.80 -1.89
CA LEU A 8 -1.94 -14.30 -0.51
C LEU A 8 -0.60 -13.60 -0.22
N ASN A 9 0.49 -14.04 -0.85
CA ASN A 9 1.80 -13.43 -0.67
C ASN A 9 1.85 -12.01 -1.24
N ASP A 10 1.30 -11.78 -2.44
CA ASP A 10 1.28 -10.45 -3.04
C ASP A 10 0.28 -9.52 -2.31
N ASP A 11 -0.85 -10.05 -1.83
CA ASP A 11 -1.80 -9.31 -1.00
C ASP A 11 -1.17 -8.91 0.35
N ALA A 12 -0.39 -9.80 0.97
CA ALA A 12 0.38 -9.49 2.18
C ALA A 12 1.44 -8.42 1.90
N ALA A 13 2.18 -8.52 0.78
CA ALA A 13 3.16 -7.51 0.39
C ALA A 13 2.51 -6.13 0.16
N ALA A 14 1.37 -6.07 -0.52
CA ALA A 14 0.62 -4.83 -0.72
C ALA A 14 0.13 -4.24 0.62
N THR A 15 -0.37 -5.08 1.52
CA THR A 15 -0.81 -4.67 2.87
C THR A 15 0.36 -4.10 3.68
N LEU A 16 1.50 -4.79 3.74
CA LEU A 16 2.68 -4.36 4.49
C LEU A 16 3.34 -3.11 3.89
N PHE A 17 3.28 -2.95 2.57
CA PHE A 17 3.72 -1.73 1.90
C PHE A 17 2.83 -0.54 2.29
N ALA A 18 1.50 -0.71 2.29
CA ALA A 18 0.57 0.33 2.74
C ALA A 18 0.79 0.69 4.21
N ALA A 19 0.97 -0.33 5.06
CA ALA A 19 1.22 -0.17 6.49
C ALA A 19 2.52 0.60 6.77
N GLY A 20 3.62 0.29 6.08
CA GLY A 20 4.87 1.04 6.25
C GLY A 20 4.77 2.50 5.80
N ILE A 21 4.03 2.80 4.73
CA ILE A 21 3.75 4.19 4.35
C ILE A 21 2.92 4.88 5.44
N ALA A 22 1.89 4.23 5.96
CA ALA A 22 1.05 4.79 7.02
C ALA A 22 1.83 4.99 8.33
N ALA A 23 2.73 4.08 8.70
CA ALA A 23 3.62 4.22 9.85
C ALA A 23 4.43 5.53 9.79
N ARG A 24 4.91 5.89 8.59
CA ARG A 24 5.64 7.15 8.38
C ARG A 24 4.75 8.39 8.52
N PHE A 25 3.48 8.31 8.13
CA PHE A 25 2.53 9.39 8.38
C PHE A 25 2.23 9.52 9.87
N ALA A 26 1.95 8.42 10.55
CA ALA A 26 1.71 8.38 12.00
C ALA A 26 2.89 9.00 12.77
N GLY A 27 4.12 8.58 12.48
CA GLY A 27 5.31 9.11 13.15
C GLY A 27 5.60 10.60 12.87
N ARG A 28 5.19 11.13 11.71
CA ARG A 28 5.40 12.55 11.36
C ARG A 28 4.33 13.47 11.95
N ARG A 29 3.07 13.04 11.93
CA ARG A 29 1.93 13.85 12.41
C ARG A 29 1.64 13.62 13.89
N GLY A 30 2.10 12.51 14.47
CA GLY A 30 1.80 12.12 15.85
C GLY A 30 0.33 11.74 16.06
N ALA A 31 -0.34 11.25 15.01
CA ALA A 31 -1.76 10.90 15.04
C ALA A 31 -1.99 9.49 14.51
N ASP A 32 -3.13 8.91 14.86
CA ASP A 32 -3.47 7.52 14.53
C ASP A 32 -3.83 7.33 13.06
N ILE A 33 -3.80 6.06 12.64
CA ILE A 33 -4.19 5.60 11.30
C ILE A 33 -5.60 5.05 11.37
N PHE A 34 -6.47 5.49 10.48
CA PHE A 34 -7.79 4.90 10.33
C PHE A 34 -7.74 3.84 9.22
N TRP A 35 -8.01 2.59 9.56
CA TRP A 35 -8.01 1.48 8.61
C TRP A 35 -9.42 0.92 8.46
N THR A 36 -10.02 1.17 7.29
CA THR A 36 -11.32 0.61 6.94
C THR A 36 -11.16 -0.59 6.01
N ALA A 37 -11.87 -1.67 6.31
CA ALA A 37 -11.80 -2.88 5.48
C ALA A 37 -13.14 -3.61 5.40
N SER A 38 -13.33 -4.34 4.31
CA SER A 38 -14.49 -5.23 4.15
C SER A 38 -14.36 -6.55 4.93
N GLN A 39 -13.13 -6.92 5.26
CA GLN A 39 -12.76 -8.15 5.95
C GLN A 39 -11.69 -7.84 6.99
N PHE A 40 -11.67 -8.59 8.09
CA PHE A 40 -10.68 -8.41 9.16
C PHE A 40 -9.68 -9.57 9.10
N ASP A 41 -8.62 -9.38 8.32
CA ASP A 41 -7.55 -10.36 8.12
C ASP A 41 -6.15 -9.75 8.36
N LEU A 42 -6.10 -8.64 9.10
CA LEU A 42 -4.86 -7.96 9.43
C LEU A 42 -4.15 -8.64 10.59
N TYR A 43 -2.93 -9.07 10.32
CA TYR A 43 -2.07 -9.69 11.32
C TYR A 43 -1.21 -8.64 12.02
N ALA A 44 -1.59 -8.31 13.27
CA ALA A 44 -0.95 -7.24 14.05
C ALA A 44 0.58 -7.34 14.16
N PRO A 45 1.20 -8.51 14.42
CA PRO A 45 2.65 -8.62 14.45
C PRO A 45 3.32 -8.32 13.10
N GLY A 46 2.65 -8.60 11.98
CA GLY A 46 3.14 -8.23 10.65
C GLY A 46 3.13 -6.71 10.44
N LEU A 47 2.09 -6.03 10.93
CA LEU A 47 2.01 -4.56 10.87
C LEU A 47 3.08 -3.91 11.74
N GLU A 48 3.32 -4.45 12.94
CA GLU A 48 4.38 -3.98 13.82
C GLU A 48 5.77 -4.12 13.18
N GLN A 49 6.04 -5.23 12.46
CA GLN A 49 7.27 -5.40 11.68
C GLN A 49 7.43 -4.36 10.57
N SER A 50 6.34 -3.81 10.05
CA SER A 50 6.36 -2.70 9.09
C SER A 50 6.43 -1.32 9.76
N GLY A 51 6.57 -1.27 11.08
CA GLY A 51 6.65 -0.06 11.91
C GLY A 51 5.31 0.57 12.28
N LEU A 52 4.19 -0.04 11.89
CA LEU A 52 2.87 0.42 12.27
C LEU A 52 2.44 -0.28 13.56
N LYS A 53 2.58 0.42 14.68
CA LYS A 53 2.19 -0.09 16.00
C LYS A 53 0.67 -0.37 16.02
N PRO A 54 0.21 -1.55 16.49
CA PRO A 54 -1.22 -1.85 16.56
C PRO A 54 -2.04 -0.83 17.38
N ALA A 55 -1.42 -0.23 18.39
CA ALA A 55 -2.06 0.80 19.22
C ALA A 55 -2.29 2.14 18.49
N ALA A 56 -1.63 2.38 17.36
CA ALA A 56 -1.78 3.59 16.55
C ALA A 56 -2.79 3.38 15.40
N ILE A 57 -3.60 2.32 15.46
CA ILE A 57 -4.54 1.96 14.39
C ILE A 57 -5.95 1.88 14.96
N LEU A 58 -6.84 2.68 14.38
CA LEU A 58 -8.27 2.57 14.60
C LEU A 58 -8.90 1.78 13.45
N TYR A 59 -9.38 0.58 13.75
CA TYR A 59 -9.99 -0.32 12.77
C TYR A 59 -11.50 -0.11 12.66
N ALA A 60 -12.01 -0.06 11.43
CA ALA A 60 -13.44 -0.08 11.17
C ALA A 60 -13.78 -1.10 10.08
N GLN A 61 -14.70 -2.00 10.37
CA GLN A 61 -15.14 -3.02 9.41
C GLN A 61 -16.51 -2.68 8.85
N GLY A 62 -16.65 -2.71 7.52
CA GLY A 62 -17.92 -2.55 6.83
C GLY A 62 -18.27 -3.80 6.05
N MET A 63 -19.50 -4.31 6.15
CA MET A 63 -19.91 -5.52 5.40
C MET A 63 -19.94 -5.35 3.86
N LYS A 64 -19.93 -4.11 3.38
CA LYS A 64 -20.00 -3.77 1.95
C LYS A 64 -19.01 -2.66 1.62
N ASP A 65 -18.45 -2.70 0.41
CA ASP A 65 -17.47 -1.72 -0.07
C ASP A 65 -17.99 -0.27 0.03
N ASN A 66 -19.29 -0.03 -0.19
CA ASN A 66 -19.86 1.32 -0.07
C ASN A 66 -19.82 1.86 1.36
N ILE A 67 -19.98 1.01 2.38
CA ILE A 67 -19.88 1.40 3.79
C ILE A 67 -18.41 1.67 4.14
N VAL A 68 -17.48 0.83 3.67
CA VAL A 68 -16.03 1.03 3.85
C VAL A 68 -15.58 2.36 3.25
N LEU A 69 -16.06 2.69 2.06
CA LEU A 69 -15.75 3.96 1.38
C LEU A 69 -16.40 5.16 2.08
N ALA A 70 -17.61 5.02 2.62
CA ALA A 70 -18.28 6.09 3.36
C ALA A 70 -17.54 6.41 4.67
N MET A 71 -17.19 5.39 5.46
CA MET A 71 -16.40 5.57 6.68
C MET A 71 -15.04 6.24 6.39
N ALA A 72 -14.38 5.82 5.30
CA ALA A 72 -13.14 6.46 4.88
C ALA A 72 -13.34 7.93 4.48
N GLU A 73 -14.44 8.26 3.80
CA GLU A 73 -14.78 9.65 3.45
C GLU A 73 -14.99 10.51 4.71
N ASP A 74 -15.75 10.02 5.68
CA ASP A 74 -16.03 10.74 6.93
C ASP A 74 -14.74 11.00 7.72
N ALA A 75 -13.87 9.99 7.84
CA ALA A 75 -12.58 10.14 8.50
C ALA A 75 -11.64 11.12 7.77
N LEU A 76 -11.69 11.16 6.44
CA LEU A 76 -10.93 12.12 5.65
C LEU A 76 -11.43 13.55 5.86
N ARG A 77 -12.75 13.76 5.99
CA ARG A 77 -13.35 15.08 6.23
C ARG A 77 -13.05 15.60 7.64
N ASP A 78 -12.97 14.71 8.62
CA ASP A 78 -12.62 15.05 10.00
C ASP A 78 -11.17 15.54 10.12
N GLY A 79 -10.23 14.90 9.39
CA GLY A 79 -8.85 15.38 9.28
C GLY A 79 -7.97 15.17 10.52
N SER A 80 -8.47 14.46 11.54
CA SER A 80 -7.71 14.14 12.76
C SER A 80 -6.65 13.04 12.55
N PHE A 81 -6.87 12.13 11.61
CA PHE A 81 -5.98 11.00 11.36
C PHE A 81 -4.71 11.39 10.58
N ALA A 82 -3.63 10.64 10.77
CA ALA A 82 -2.41 10.83 9.99
C ALA A 82 -2.51 10.28 8.57
N CYS A 83 -3.25 9.20 8.38
CA CYS A 83 -3.57 8.64 7.07
C CYS A 83 -4.81 7.75 7.19
N VAL A 84 -5.60 7.69 6.12
CA VAL A 84 -6.74 6.78 5.99
C VAL A 84 -6.40 5.69 4.98
N ILE A 85 -6.50 4.43 5.40
CA ILE A 85 -6.41 3.27 4.52
C ILE A 85 -7.81 2.73 4.31
N ALA A 86 -8.23 2.57 3.05
CA ALA A 86 -9.52 1.98 2.71
C ALA A 86 -9.30 0.75 1.84
N GLU A 87 -9.77 -0.39 2.31
CA GLU A 87 -9.62 -1.68 1.63
C GLU A 87 -10.96 -2.18 1.08
N VAL A 88 -11.04 -2.27 -0.25
CA VAL A 88 -12.27 -2.63 -0.96
C VAL A 88 -12.00 -3.56 -2.12
N LYS A 89 -13.03 -4.29 -2.57
CA LYS A 89 -12.95 -5.10 -3.80
C LYS A 89 -13.24 -4.28 -5.05
N ALA A 90 -14.07 -3.25 -4.93
CA ALA A 90 -14.37 -2.33 -6.01
C ALA A 90 -14.64 -0.91 -5.49
N ALA A 91 -14.21 0.08 -6.28
CA ALA A 91 -14.60 1.48 -6.11
C ALA A 91 -14.75 2.10 -7.50
N ASP A 92 -15.90 2.70 -7.75
CA ASP A 92 -16.18 3.39 -9.01
C ASP A 92 -15.47 4.75 -9.07
N GLN A 93 -15.55 5.42 -10.23
CA GLN A 93 -14.90 6.70 -10.43
C GLN A 93 -15.47 7.78 -9.50
N THR A 94 -16.78 7.78 -9.26
CA THR A 94 -17.47 8.73 -8.37
C THR A 94 -16.97 8.62 -6.94
N ALA A 95 -16.90 7.42 -6.37
CA ALA A 95 -16.37 7.17 -5.04
C ALA A 95 -14.90 7.61 -4.94
N THR A 96 -14.07 7.29 -5.94
CA THR A 96 -12.67 7.76 -5.90
C THR A 96 -12.53 9.28 -6.00
N ARG A 97 -13.42 9.96 -6.73
CA ARG A 97 -13.45 11.41 -6.80
C ARG A 97 -13.86 12.01 -5.46
N ARG A 98 -14.89 11.45 -4.80
CA ARG A 98 -15.33 11.87 -3.47
C ARG A 98 -14.22 11.74 -2.44
N LEU A 99 -13.54 10.59 -2.40
CA LEU A 99 -12.38 10.38 -1.51
C LEU A 99 -11.24 11.37 -1.81
N GLN A 100 -10.96 11.64 -3.08
CA GLN A 100 -9.90 12.58 -3.47
C GLN A 100 -10.23 14.02 -3.03
N LEU A 101 -11.50 14.43 -3.12
CA LEU A 101 -11.96 15.73 -2.61
C LEU A 101 -11.89 15.78 -1.08
N ALA A 102 -12.43 14.78 -0.38
CA ALA A 102 -12.39 14.70 1.08
C ALA A 102 -10.94 14.72 1.62
N ALA A 103 -10.03 14.00 0.97
CA ALA A 103 -8.61 14.01 1.31
C ALA A 103 -7.96 15.39 1.10
N SER A 104 -8.36 16.13 0.06
CA SER A 104 -7.90 17.50 -0.17
C SER A 104 -8.48 18.47 0.87
N ASP A 105 -9.76 18.37 1.18
CA ASP A 105 -10.45 19.25 2.14
C ASP A 105 -9.89 19.06 3.57
N GLY A 106 -9.79 17.82 4.04
CA GLY A 106 -9.27 17.51 5.38
C GLY A 106 -7.75 17.40 5.47
N SER A 107 -7.02 17.70 4.40
CA SER A 107 -5.54 17.64 4.34
C SER A 107 -4.96 16.33 4.86
N THR A 108 -5.64 15.22 4.62
CA THR A 108 -5.30 13.89 5.12
C THR A 108 -5.08 12.93 3.95
N PRO A 109 -3.92 12.25 3.86
CA PRO A 109 -3.64 11.35 2.76
C PRO A 109 -4.50 10.09 2.84
N VAL A 110 -4.96 9.63 1.66
CA VAL A 110 -5.73 8.38 1.52
C VAL A 110 -4.96 7.34 0.72
N LEU A 111 -4.89 6.12 1.25
CA LEU A 111 -4.41 4.93 0.54
C LEU A 111 -5.60 4.00 0.28
N LEU A 112 -6.07 3.98 -0.97
CA LEU A 112 -7.10 3.06 -1.41
C LEU A 112 -6.46 1.74 -1.87
N TYR A 113 -6.57 0.68 -1.06
CA TYR A 113 -6.16 -0.66 -1.42
C TYR A 113 -7.32 -1.41 -2.07
N ARG A 114 -7.13 -1.84 -3.32
CA ARG A 114 -8.11 -2.60 -4.08
C ARG A 114 -7.68 -4.04 -4.19
N ARG A 115 -8.37 -4.93 -3.48
CA ARG A 115 -8.11 -6.37 -3.52
C ARG A 115 -8.61 -6.99 -4.82
N HIS A 116 -8.01 -8.10 -5.21
CA HIS A 116 -8.45 -8.87 -6.37
C HIS A 116 -9.85 -9.41 -6.13
N ARG A 117 -10.81 -8.99 -6.96
CA ARG A 117 -12.19 -9.49 -6.94
C ARG A 117 -12.35 -10.78 -7.74
N ARG A 118 -11.54 -10.95 -8.79
CA ARG A 118 -11.54 -12.09 -9.72
C ARG A 118 -10.09 -12.36 -10.15
N LEU A 119 -9.75 -13.63 -10.34
CA LEU A 119 -8.38 -14.07 -10.65
C LEU A 119 -7.81 -13.40 -11.92
N ASP A 120 -8.64 -13.21 -12.95
CA ASP A 120 -8.17 -12.76 -14.27
C ASP A 120 -8.30 -11.26 -14.53
N ARG A 121 -8.60 -10.44 -13.50
CA ARG A 121 -8.83 -9.00 -13.70
C ARG A 121 -8.04 -8.14 -12.73
N CYS A 122 -7.04 -7.45 -13.26
CA CYS A 122 -6.27 -6.45 -12.54
C CYS A 122 -7.20 -5.36 -11.94
N PRO A 123 -7.20 -5.14 -10.61
CA PRO A 123 -8.05 -4.13 -9.96
C PRO A 123 -7.78 -2.69 -10.42
N LEU A 124 -6.58 -2.44 -10.94
CA LEU A 124 -6.13 -1.12 -11.42
C LEU A 124 -6.65 -0.78 -12.82
N SER A 125 -7.27 -1.72 -13.54
CA SER A 125 -7.87 -1.51 -14.88
C SER A 125 -9.07 -0.56 -14.86
N SER A 126 -9.74 -0.42 -13.72
CA SER A 126 -10.88 0.47 -13.58
C SER A 126 -10.47 1.95 -13.53
N LEU A 127 -11.37 2.82 -13.99
CA LEU A 127 -11.19 4.26 -13.88
C LEU A 127 -11.15 4.69 -12.40
N SER A 128 -10.35 5.71 -12.12
CA SER A 128 -10.10 6.20 -10.76
C SER A 128 -9.41 7.55 -10.83
N SER A 129 -9.81 8.43 -9.89
CA SER A 129 -9.25 9.78 -9.67
C SER A 129 -7.95 9.78 -8.84
N ALA A 130 -7.35 8.62 -8.58
CA ALA A 130 -6.11 8.52 -7.82
C ALA A 130 -4.95 9.29 -8.49
N MET A 131 -4.19 10.04 -7.69
CA MET A 131 -3.00 10.77 -8.16
C MET A 131 -1.87 9.82 -8.54
N THR A 132 -1.75 8.69 -7.84
CA THR A 132 -0.77 7.63 -8.11
C THR A 132 -1.45 6.25 -8.00
N ARG A 133 -1.01 5.30 -8.82
CA ARG A 133 -1.48 3.91 -8.80
C ARG A 133 -0.29 2.98 -8.74
N TRP A 134 -0.25 2.19 -7.68
CA TRP A 134 0.83 1.29 -7.36
C TRP A 134 0.38 -0.16 -7.47
N ARG A 135 1.23 -1.00 -8.06
CA ARG A 135 1.14 -2.46 -8.06
C ARG A 135 2.33 -3.02 -7.29
N ILE A 136 2.07 -3.90 -6.34
CA ILE A 136 3.07 -4.45 -5.42
C ILE A 136 3.07 -5.97 -5.55
N GLY A 137 4.22 -6.58 -5.84
CA GLY A 137 4.37 -8.04 -5.89
C GLY A 137 5.58 -8.51 -5.12
N CYS A 138 5.56 -9.73 -4.63
CA CYS A 138 6.71 -10.38 -4.03
C CYS A 138 7.77 -10.71 -5.09
N THR A 139 9.03 -10.54 -4.73
CA THR A 139 10.20 -11.05 -5.48
C THR A 139 11.08 -11.87 -4.54
N PRO A 140 11.85 -12.85 -5.02
CA PRO A 140 12.70 -13.66 -4.16
C PRO A 140 13.65 -12.82 -3.30
N SER A 141 13.72 -13.13 -2.00
CA SER A 141 14.68 -12.52 -1.08
C SER A 141 16.11 -12.89 -1.46
N ALA A 142 17.09 -12.14 -0.94
CA ALA A 142 18.49 -12.59 -1.03
C ALA A 142 18.63 -13.99 -0.43
N PRO A 143 19.36 -14.91 -1.08
CA PRO A 143 19.65 -16.21 -0.51
C PRO A 143 20.51 -16.02 0.75
N LEU A 144 20.08 -16.63 1.85
CA LEU A 144 20.86 -16.75 3.07
C LEU A 144 21.24 -18.23 3.26
N PRO A 145 22.26 -18.54 4.09
CA PRO A 145 22.63 -19.93 4.40
C PRO A 145 21.46 -20.77 4.96
N HIS A 146 20.42 -20.11 5.46
CA HIS A 146 19.21 -20.73 5.99
C HIS A 146 18.00 -20.35 5.12
N PRO A 147 17.26 -21.33 4.56
CA PRO A 147 16.07 -21.05 3.76
C PRO A 147 15.00 -20.36 4.62
N GLY A 148 14.29 -19.39 4.03
CA GLY A 148 13.15 -18.72 4.67
C GLY A 148 13.51 -17.59 5.65
N VAL A 149 14.79 -17.23 5.82
CA VAL A 149 15.25 -16.23 6.80
C VAL A 149 15.60 -14.87 6.16
N GLY A 150 15.39 -14.72 4.85
CA GLY A 150 15.72 -13.50 4.11
C GLY A 150 14.70 -12.37 4.35
N ARG A 151 15.18 -11.12 4.33
CA ARG A 151 14.28 -9.95 4.30
C ARG A 151 13.42 -10.03 3.04
N ALA A 152 12.11 -9.89 3.21
CA ALA A 152 11.18 -9.90 2.09
C ALA A 152 11.55 -8.81 1.08
N ARG A 153 11.35 -9.10 -0.21
CA ARG A 153 11.60 -8.17 -1.30
C ARG A 153 10.35 -8.02 -2.13
N TRP A 154 10.14 -6.83 -2.64
CA TRP A 154 8.97 -6.47 -3.43
C TRP A 154 9.38 -5.81 -4.74
N LEU A 155 8.71 -6.18 -5.82
CA LEU A 155 8.66 -5.38 -7.03
C LEU A 155 7.55 -4.34 -6.86
N VAL A 156 7.92 -3.07 -6.79
CA VAL A 156 7.02 -1.94 -6.64
C VAL A 156 6.91 -1.19 -7.95
N GLU A 157 5.71 -1.15 -8.50
CA GLU A 157 5.45 -0.58 -9.82
C GLU A 157 4.46 0.57 -9.70
N LEU A 158 4.92 1.78 -9.99
CA LEU A 158 4.08 2.94 -10.18
C LEU A 158 3.50 2.89 -11.58
N VAL A 159 2.38 2.20 -11.74
CA VAL A 159 1.70 1.97 -13.03
C VAL A 159 1.14 3.26 -13.62
N ARG A 160 0.78 4.22 -12.78
CA ARG A 160 0.31 5.55 -13.21
C ARG A 160 0.65 6.59 -12.15
N GLN A 161 1.10 7.76 -12.58
CA GLN A 161 1.09 8.96 -11.76
C GLN A 161 0.59 10.15 -12.58
N ARG A 162 -0.05 11.11 -11.91
CA ARG A 162 -0.42 12.38 -12.52
C ARG A 162 0.87 13.22 -12.70
N ASN A 163 1.07 13.75 -13.90
CA ASN A 163 2.21 14.62 -14.25
C ASN A 163 3.59 13.95 -14.16
N GLY A 164 3.69 12.64 -14.38
CA GLY A 164 4.98 11.94 -14.41
C GLY A 164 4.91 10.58 -15.08
N ASN A 165 6.09 10.01 -15.35
CA ASN A 165 6.20 8.73 -16.04
C ASN A 165 6.05 7.55 -15.06
N PRO A 166 5.37 6.47 -15.46
CA PRO A 166 5.41 5.21 -14.72
C PRO A 166 6.84 4.70 -14.50
N PHE A 167 7.07 3.98 -13.41
CA PHE A 167 8.35 3.31 -13.18
C PHE A 167 8.18 2.05 -12.33
N SER A 168 9.16 1.17 -12.39
CA SER A 168 9.29 0.02 -11.48
C SER A 168 10.60 0.07 -10.69
N LEU A 169 10.57 -0.46 -9.48
CA LEU A 169 11.73 -0.57 -8.60
C LEU A 169 11.61 -1.80 -7.72
N GLU A 170 12.70 -2.54 -7.58
CA GLU A 170 12.81 -3.58 -6.56
C GLU A 170 13.23 -2.95 -5.23
N LEU A 171 12.52 -3.31 -4.17
CA LEU A 171 12.71 -2.80 -2.82
C LEU A 171 12.76 -3.94 -1.82
N GLU A 172 13.52 -3.76 -0.76
CA GLU A 172 13.40 -4.59 0.44
C GLU A 172 12.22 -4.08 1.29
N ALA A 173 11.53 -5.02 1.93
CA ALA A 173 10.37 -4.77 2.77
C ALA A 173 10.68 -3.77 3.89
N CYS A 174 9.63 -3.11 4.40
CA CYS A 174 9.73 -2.13 5.48
C CYS A 174 10.51 -2.66 6.69
N ASP A 175 11.28 -1.79 7.35
CA ASP A 175 11.75 -2.03 8.72
C ASP A 175 10.67 -1.69 9.76
N ASP A 176 11.01 -1.84 11.05
CA ASP A 176 10.19 -1.49 12.21
C ASP A 176 9.93 0.02 12.37
N THR A 177 10.36 0.85 11.39
CA THR A 177 10.06 2.28 11.31
C THR A 177 9.31 2.66 10.01
N GLY A 178 8.91 1.66 9.21
CA GLY A 178 8.20 1.86 7.95
C GLY A 178 9.10 2.33 6.80
N ARG A 179 10.42 2.21 6.92
CA ARG A 179 11.36 2.61 5.87
C ARG A 179 11.65 1.44 4.93
N LEU A 180 11.56 1.73 3.64
CA LEU A 180 11.94 0.84 2.55
C LEU A 180 13.44 1.01 2.27
N ALA A 181 14.11 -0.07 1.89
CA ALA A 181 15.51 -0.05 1.49
C ALA A 181 15.66 -0.51 0.03
N LEU A 182 16.71 -0.03 -0.65
CA LEU A 182 17.13 -0.61 -1.91
C LEU A 182 17.84 -1.95 -1.62
N PRO A 183 17.62 -2.99 -2.43
CA PRO A 183 18.38 -4.24 -2.31
C PRO A 183 19.87 -3.97 -2.38
N ALA A 184 20.63 -4.56 -1.44
CA ALA A 184 22.09 -4.52 -1.51
C ALA A 184 22.56 -5.18 -2.82
N ALA A 185 23.59 -4.58 -3.45
CA ALA A 185 24.22 -5.17 -4.63
C ALA A 185 24.73 -6.59 -4.30
N ALA A 186 24.50 -7.56 -5.19
CA ALA A 186 24.99 -8.91 -4.98
C ALA A 186 26.54 -8.89 -4.84
N PRO A 187 27.12 -9.75 -4.00
CA PRO A 187 28.56 -9.75 -3.72
C PRO A 187 29.45 -9.97 -4.96
N ASP A 188 28.91 -10.56 -6.03
CA ASP A 188 29.66 -10.91 -7.27
C ASP A 188 29.71 -9.79 -8.33
N ARG A 189 29.73 -8.52 -7.93
CA ARG A 189 29.76 -7.37 -8.88
C ARG A 189 28.64 -7.40 -9.93
N ALA A 190 27.49 -8.01 -9.63
CA ALA A 190 26.30 -7.78 -10.44
C ALA A 190 25.86 -6.32 -10.23
N ILE A 191 25.68 -5.58 -11.33
CA ILE A 191 25.18 -4.21 -11.29
C ILE A 191 23.83 -4.25 -10.58
N ALA A 192 23.73 -3.64 -9.39
CA ALA A 192 22.45 -3.48 -8.74
C ALA A 192 21.52 -2.71 -9.68
N THR A 193 20.40 -3.31 -10.05
CA THR A 193 19.25 -2.65 -10.67
C THR A 193 18.54 -1.75 -9.64
N GLY A 194 19.30 -0.96 -8.88
CA GLY A 194 18.80 -0.07 -7.83
C GLY A 194 18.28 1.28 -8.35
N ARG A 195 18.05 1.40 -9.67
CA ARG A 195 17.49 2.61 -10.28
C ARG A 195 16.08 2.31 -10.76
N ALA A 196 15.17 3.24 -10.48
CA ALA A 196 13.81 3.21 -11.01
C ALA A 196 13.87 3.05 -12.54
N ALA A 197 13.34 1.94 -13.04
CA ALA A 197 13.22 1.70 -14.47
C ALA A 197 12.05 2.56 -14.97
N ILE A 198 12.36 3.75 -15.48
CA ILE A 198 11.36 4.66 -16.05
C ILE A 198 10.80 4.00 -17.31
N GLN A 199 9.48 3.83 -17.34
CA GLN A 199 8.77 3.43 -18.54
C GLN A 199 8.31 4.72 -19.24
N ALA A 200 8.70 4.90 -20.50
CA ALA A 200 8.12 5.96 -21.31
C ALA A 200 6.63 5.68 -21.50
N ALA A 201 5.80 6.71 -21.26
CA ALA A 201 4.35 6.65 -21.42
C ALA A 201 3.94 6.65 -22.90
#